data_AF-A0A679J2D9-F1
#
_entry.id   AF-A0A679J2D9-F1
#
_cell.length_a   1.000
_cell.length_b   1.000
_cell.length_c   1.000
_cell.angle_alpha   90.00
_cell.angle_beta   90.00
_cell.angle_gamma   90.00
#
_symmetry.space_group_name_H-M   'P 1'
#
loop_
_entity.id
_entity.type
_entity.pdbx_description
1 polymer ?
#
loop_
_entity_poly.entity_id
_entity_poly.type
_entity_poly.pdbx_seq_one_letter_code
_entity_poly.pdbx_strand_id
1 'polypeptide(L)'
;MFGFFRKKPPPSPPAAPGDAGVPAPLAGRDGHIGAIEAITLDGTMHFFGFDFRSDLVLSPLIEDPALMARFASRHMAQRDGTHDKAYWRALVGFAQEGSELCSDEDSRRFDSRELATALDRLDRVRREGSTEPGFTIQYHLRYLLGAAGGWEVPEEAGSEDADLWIAQVAGEEPLADSMRLQEVASRLQAHLNALVDAAPGNWGTLFAVLRR
;
A
#
# COMPACT_ATOMS: atom_id res chain seq x y z
N MET A 1 -50.62 -22.88 -44.83
CA MET A 1 -50.01 -23.34 -43.57
C MET A 1 -48.88 -22.39 -43.21
N PHE A 2 -49.03 -21.80 -42.03
CA PHE A 2 -48.24 -20.82 -41.27
C PHE A 2 -46.80 -20.48 -41.70
N GLY A 3 -46.60 -19.23 -42.13
CA GLY A 3 -45.32 -18.54 -42.10
C GLY A 3 -45.05 -17.95 -40.72
N PHE A 4 -43.94 -18.37 -40.10
CA PHE A 4 -43.52 -17.90 -38.79
C PHE A 4 -42.96 -16.47 -38.88
N PHE A 5 -43.63 -15.52 -38.22
CA PHE A 5 -43.10 -14.19 -37.94
C PHE A 5 -41.84 -14.31 -37.06
N ARG A 6 -40.66 -13.99 -37.61
CA ARG A 6 -39.47 -13.69 -36.80
C ARG A 6 -39.69 -12.36 -36.08
N LYS A 7 -40.05 -12.42 -34.78
CA LYS A 7 -40.05 -11.25 -33.90
C LYS A 7 -38.63 -10.71 -33.80
N LYS A 8 -38.46 -9.39 -34.05
CA LYS A 8 -37.21 -8.68 -33.73
C LYS A 8 -36.91 -8.86 -32.24
N PRO A 9 -35.65 -9.14 -31.85
CA PRO A 9 -35.26 -9.10 -30.45
C PRO A 9 -35.48 -7.67 -29.91
N PRO A 10 -35.88 -7.51 -28.64
CA PRO A 10 -36.00 -6.20 -28.02
C PRO A 10 -34.64 -5.48 -28.06
N PRO A 11 -34.62 -4.14 -28.20
CA PRO A 11 -33.38 -3.39 -28.14
C PRO A 11 -32.68 -3.66 -26.81
N SER A 12 -31.37 -3.87 -26.86
CA SER A 12 -30.53 -3.99 -25.67
C SER A 12 -30.81 -2.80 -24.74
N PRO A 13 -30.95 -3.04 -23.42
CA PRO A 13 -31.11 -1.95 -22.48
C PRO A 13 -29.92 -0.99 -22.61
N PRO A 14 -30.15 0.34 -22.47
CA PRO A 14 -29.06 1.29 -22.46
C PRO A 14 -28.07 0.91 -21.36
N ALA A 15 -26.77 0.99 -21.67
CA ALA A 15 -25.70 0.81 -20.70
C ALA A 15 -26.01 1.67 -19.46
N ALA A 16 -25.93 1.05 -18.28
CA ALA A 16 -26.18 1.74 -17.02
C ALA A 16 -25.26 2.98 -16.93
N PRO A 17 -25.77 4.12 -16.44
CA PRO A 17 -24.97 5.33 -16.32
C PRO A 17 -23.89 5.13 -15.25
N GLY A 18 -22.61 5.15 -15.65
CA GLY A 18 -21.48 5.41 -14.77
C GLY A 18 -20.38 4.33 -14.64
N ASP A 19 -19.94 3.70 -15.72
CA ASP A 19 -18.71 2.87 -15.75
C ASP A 19 -17.40 3.70 -15.72
N ALA A 20 -17.51 5.03 -15.80
CA ALA A 20 -16.39 5.94 -15.60
C ALA A 20 -16.05 6.08 -14.11
N GLY A 21 -14.77 5.97 -13.75
CA GLY A 21 -14.25 6.36 -12.43
C GLY A 21 -13.77 5.24 -11.51
N VAL A 22 -13.86 3.95 -11.88
CA VAL A 22 -13.13 2.89 -11.15
C VAL A 22 -11.66 2.93 -11.58
N PRO A 23 -10.69 3.09 -10.66
CA PRO A 23 -9.28 3.10 -11.01
C PRO A 23 -8.85 1.72 -11.52
N ALA A 24 -7.80 1.69 -12.35
CA ALA A 24 -7.16 0.44 -12.75
C ALA A 24 -6.42 -0.19 -11.54
N PRO A 25 -6.29 -1.52 -11.49
CA PRO A 25 -5.40 -2.18 -10.54
C PRO A 25 -3.95 -1.76 -10.79
N LEU A 26 -3.07 -1.99 -9.80
CA LEU A 26 -1.64 -1.82 -10.01
C LEU A 26 -1.19 -2.78 -11.15
N ALA A 27 -0.13 -2.40 -11.86
CA ALA A 27 0.27 -3.09 -13.08
C ALA A 27 0.48 -4.60 -12.83
N GLY A 28 -0.16 -5.44 -13.66
CA GLY A 28 -0.08 -6.90 -13.52
C GLY A 28 -0.88 -7.49 -12.35
N ARG A 29 -1.72 -6.71 -11.65
CA ARG A 29 -2.50 -7.16 -10.48
C ARG A 29 -3.98 -7.44 -10.75
N ASP A 30 -4.42 -7.41 -12.02
CA ASP A 30 -5.80 -7.68 -12.40
C ASP A 30 -6.15 -9.17 -12.23
N GLY A 31 -7.30 -9.46 -11.62
CA GLY A 31 -7.82 -10.81 -11.41
C GLY A 31 -7.21 -11.58 -10.23
N HIS A 32 -6.39 -10.93 -9.40
CA HIS A 32 -5.78 -11.57 -8.23
C HIS A 32 -6.83 -12.01 -7.19
N ILE A 33 -6.50 -13.08 -6.47
CA ILE A 33 -7.26 -13.53 -5.30
C ILE A 33 -6.79 -12.72 -4.10
N GLY A 34 -7.66 -11.89 -3.53
CA GLY A 34 -7.26 -11.00 -2.45
C GLY A 34 -8.40 -10.55 -1.56
N ALA A 35 -8.06 -9.99 -0.41
CA ALA A 35 -9.01 -9.33 0.49
C ALA A 35 -8.91 -7.81 0.37
N ILE A 36 -9.76 -7.12 1.13
CA ILE A 36 -9.72 -5.67 1.28
C ILE A 36 -9.10 -5.37 2.64
N GLU A 37 -8.13 -4.46 2.64
CA GLU A 37 -7.43 -3.97 3.81
C GLU A 37 -7.56 -2.45 3.88
N ALA A 38 -7.28 -1.88 5.05
CA ALA A 38 -7.36 -0.44 5.25
C ALA A 38 -6.26 0.10 6.17
N ILE A 39 -5.84 1.32 5.84
CA ILE A 39 -4.94 2.16 6.66
C ILE A 39 -5.58 3.53 6.86
N THR A 40 -5.13 4.25 7.89
CA THR A 40 -5.47 5.65 8.10
C THR A 40 -4.24 6.50 7.81
N LEU A 41 -4.36 7.49 6.93
CA LEU A 41 -3.33 8.49 6.65
C LEU A 41 -3.90 9.88 6.92
N ASP A 42 -3.25 10.66 7.77
CA ASP A 42 -3.68 12.03 8.12
C ASP A 42 -5.15 12.10 8.57
N GLY A 43 -5.60 11.07 9.29
CA GLY A 43 -6.98 10.92 9.77
C GLY A 43 -7.99 10.46 8.71
N THR A 44 -7.56 10.23 7.47
CA THR A 44 -8.39 9.72 6.37
C THR A 44 -8.18 8.22 6.20
N MET A 45 -9.26 7.45 6.20
CA MET A 45 -9.19 6.01 5.94
C MET A 45 -9.10 5.75 4.44
N HIS A 46 -8.14 4.91 4.06
CA HIS A 46 -7.95 4.45 2.70
C HIS A 46 -8.01 2.92 2.65
N PHE A 47 -8.75 2.40 1.70
CA PHE A 47 -8.88 0.99 1.41
C PHE A 47 -7.95 0.58 0.27
N PHE A 48 -7.53 -0.68 0.27
CA PHE A 48 -6.80 -1.29 -0.82
C PHE A 48 -7.06 -2.78 -0.91
N GLY A 49 -6.86 -3.36 -2.10
CA GLY A 49 -6.85 -4.81 -2.28
C GLY A 49 -5.49 -5.40 -1.92
N PHE A 50 -5.47 -6.57 -1.28
CA PHE A 50 -4.25 -7.29 -0.92
C PHE A 50 -4.34 -8.78 -1.23
N ASP A 51 -3.32 -9.33 -1.89
CA ASP A 51 -3.17 -10.77 -2.14
C ASP A 51 -2.15 -11.35 -1.15
N PHE A 52 -2.64 -12.01 -0.10
CA PHE A 52 -1.81 -12.65 0.93
C PHE A 52 -0.94 -13.80 0.42
N ARG A 53 -1.30 -14.41 -0.71
CA ARG A 53 -0.52 -15.53 -1.25
C ARG A 53 0.71 -15.01 -1.97
N SER A 54 0.52 -13.96 -2.76
CA SER A 54 1.60 -13.37 -3.54
C SER A 54 2.34 -12.26 -2.78
N ASP A 55 1.80 -11.85 -1.63
CA ASP A 55 2.31 -10.81 -0.75
C ASP A 55 2.34 -9.43 -1.41
N LEU A 56 1.20 -9.02 -2.00
CA LEU A 56 1.14 -7.87 -2.89
C LEU A 56 -0.09 -7.00 -2.67
N VAL A 57 0.11 -5.69 -2.75
CA VAL A 57 -0.98 -4.73 -2.90
C VAL A 57 -1.48 -4.76 -4.35
N LEU A 58 -2.80 -4.73 -4.51
CA LEU A 58 -3.48 -4.90 -5.79
C LEU A 58 -4.02 -3.59 -6.37
N SER A 59 -4.26 -2.58 -5.54
CA SER A 59 -4.94 -1.36 -5.93
C SER A 59 -4.19 -0.09 -5.49
N PRO A 60 -4.51 1.06 -6.09
CA PRO A 60 -4.30 2.35 -5.42
C PRO A 60 -5.01 2.41 -4.07
N LEU A 61 -4.66 3.38 -3.24
CA LEU A 61 -5.38 3.73 -2.02
C LEU A 61 -6.68 4.46 -2.38
N ILE A 62 -7.81 3.91 -1.93
CA ILE A 62 -9.17 4.37 -2.29
C ILE A 62 -9.89 4.82 -1.02
N GLU A 63 -10.32 6.08 -0.94
CA GLU A 63 -11.04 6.61 0.23
C GLU A 63 -12.52 6.19 0.27
N ASP A 64 -13.18 6.16 -0.90
CA ASP A 64 -14.61 5.87 -0.97
C ASP A 64 -14.86 4.35 -0.82
N PRO A 65 -15.53 3.88 0.25
CA PRO A 65 -15.80 2.46 0.46
C PRO A 65 -16.68 1.86 -0.64
N ALA A 66 -17.59 2.64 -1.23
CA ALA A 66 -18.40 2.17 -2.35
C ALA A 66 -17.58 2.03 -3.64
N LEU A 67 -16.57 2.91 -3.83
CA LEU A 67 -15.62 2.80 -4.93
C LEU A 67 -14.71 1.59 -4.75
N MET A 68 -14.22 1.31 -3.53
CA MET A 68 -13.42 0.12 -3.24
C MET A 68 -14.20 -1.17 -3.56
N ALA A 69 -15.47 -1.28 -3.15
CA ALA A 69 -16.29 -2.45 -3.46
C ALA A 69 -16.50 -2.63 -4.98
N ARG A 70 -16.62 -1.52 -5.74
CA ARG A 70 -16.70 -1.56 -7.20
C ARG A 70 -15.38 -1.99 -7.84
N PHE A 71 -14.26 -1.49 -7.32
CA PHE A 71 -12.94 -1.91 -7.74
C PHE A 71 -12.76 -3.41 -7.58
N ALA A 72 -13.02 -3.93 -6.37
CA ALA A 72 -12.83 -5.34 -6.06
C ALA A 72 -13.76 -6.25 -6.89
N SER A 73 -15.03 -5.87 -7.05
CA SER A 73 -15.98 -6.63 -7.89
C SER A 73 -15.55 -6.73 -9.36
N ARG A 74 -14.73 -5.80 -9.85
CA ARG A 74 -14.27 -5.76 -11.24
C ARG A 74 -12.91 -6.43 -11.42
N HIS A 75 -12.01 -6.27 -10.46
CA HIS A 75 -10.58 -6.55 -10.63
C HIS A 75 -10.05 -7.65 -9.71
N MET A 76 -10.84 -8.15 -8.76
CA MET A 76 -10.40 -9.11 -7.77
C MET A 76 -11.31 -10.34 -7.73
N ALA A 77 -10.75 -11.44 -7.25
CA ALA A 77 -11.44 -12.67 -6.97
C ALA A 77 -11.25 -13.08 -5.49
N GLN A 78 -12.06 -14.03 -5.06
CA GLN A 78 -11.85 -14.82 -3.85
C GLN A 78 -11.49 -16.26 -4.24
N ARG A 79 -11.14 -17.08 -3.24
CA ARG A 79 -10.74 -18.48 -3.47
C ARG A 79 -11.84 -19.32 -4.14
N ASP A 80 -13.10 -18.93 -3.96
CA ASP A 80 -14.29 -19.57 -4.51
C ASP A 80 -14.80 -18.88 -5.80
N GLY A 81 -14.09 -17.87 -6.31
CA GLY A 81 -14.37 -17.23 -7.60
C GLY A 81 -14.63 -15.73 -7.50
N THR A 82 -15.26 -15.19 -8.54
CA THR A 82 -15.63 -13.77 -8.64
C THR A 82 -16.93 -13.50 -7.90
N HIS A 83 -17.00 -12.37 -7.19
CA HIS A 83 -18.19 -11.96 -6.44
C HIS A 83 -18.69 -10.58 -6.85
N ASP A 84 -19.97 -10.34 -6.56
CA ASP A 84 -20.61 -9.07 -6.86
C ASP A 84 -20.23 -7.96 -5.88
N LYS A 85 -20.64 -6.73 -6.20
CA LYS A 85 -20.39 -5.54 -5.37
C LYS A 85 -20.99 -5.65 -3.95
N ALA A 86 -22.09 -6.38 -3.76
CA ALA A 86 -22.72 -6.47 -2.43
C ALA A 86 -21.86 -7.31 -1.48
N TYR A 87 -21.29 -8.40 -1.99
CA TYR A 87 -20.29 -9.19 -1.28
C TYR A 87 -19.08 -8.33 -0.89
N TRP A 88 -18.46 -7.64 -1.86
CA TRP A 88 -17.28 -6.83 -1.58
C TRP A 88 -17.54 -5.67 -0.64
N ARG A 89 -18.75 -5.10 -0.63
CA ARG A 89 -19.14 -4.08 0.35
C ARG A 89 -19.11 -4.62 1.79
N ALA A 90 -19.50 -5.88 1.99
CA ALA A 90 -19.40 -6.49 3.32
C ALA A 90 -17.92 -6.61 3.76
N LEU A 91 -17.03 -6.98 2.84
CA LEU A 91 -15.59 -7.05 3.12
C LEU A 91 -14.96 -5.69 3.39
N VAL A 92 -15.41 -4.63 2.70
CA VAL A 92 -15.02 -3.25 3.05
C VAL A 92 -15.38 -2.94 4.51
N GLY A 93 -16.58 -3.34 4.96
CA GLY A 93 -17.00 -3.17 6.36
C GLY A 93 -16.06 -3.86 7.36
N PHE A 94 -15.64 -5.10 7.07
CA PHE A 94 -14.68 -5.81 7.92
C PHE A 94 -13.30 -5.14 7.95
N ALA A 95 -12.83 -4.61 6.82
CA ALA A 95 -11.56 -3.87 6.74
C ALA A 95 -11.58 -2.56 7.56
N GLN A 96 -12.76 -1.98 7.81
CA GLN A 96 -12.89 -0.83 8.70
C GLN A 96 -12.71 -1.21 10.17
N GLU A 97 -13.16 -2.41 10.55
CA GLU A 97 -13.16 -2.88 11.94
C GLU A 97 -11.82 -3.50 12.34
N GLY A 98 -11.09 -4.08 11.38
CA GLY A 98 -9.85 -4.79 11.65
C GLY A 98 -8.97 -4.96 10.42
N SER A 99 -7.87 -5.68 10.59
CA SER A 99 -6.95 -6.04 9.52
C SER A 99 -6.45 -7.46 9.75
N GLU A 100 -6.34 -8.23 8.68
CA GLU A 100 -5.67 -9.54 8.73
C GLU A 100 -4.15 -9.40 8.56
N LEU A 101 -3.66 -8.24 8.12
CA LEU A 101 -2.23 -7.94 8.01
C LEU A 101 -1.61 -7.49 9.33
N CYS A 102 -2.35 -6.74 10.15
CA CYS A 102 -1.82 -6.20 11.39
C CYS A 102 -2.90 -6.15 12.48
N SER A 103 -2.66 -6.87 13.57
CA SER A 103 -3.57 -6.88 14.74
C SER A 103 -3.50 -5.60 15.58
N ASP A 104 -2.41 -4.84 15.45
CA ASP A 104 -2.24 -3.56 16.12
C ASP A 104 -2.84 -2.44 15.27
N GLU A 105 -3.77 -1.68 15.84
CA GLU A 105 -4.46 -0.60 15.12
C GLU A 105 -3.54 0.59 14.87
N ASP A 106 -2.65 0.90 15.83
CA ASP A 106 -1.76 2.07 15.72
C ASP A 106 -0.71 1.88 14.62
N SER A 107 -0.31 0.64 14.35
CA SER A 107 0.57 0.28 13.22
C SER A 107 -0.09 0.43 11.83
N ARG A 108 -1.39 0.74 11.76
CA ARG A 108 -2.13 1.06 10.52
C ARG A 108 -2.51 2.53 10.42
N ARG A 109 -1.97 3.37 11.31
CA ARG A 109 -2.24 4.82 11.37
C ARG A 109 -0.95 5.57 11.13
N PHE A 110 -0.95 6.38 10.09
CA PHE A 110 0.19 7.19 9.67
C PHE A 110 -0.19 8.67 9.67
N ASP A 111 0.73 9.51 10.12
CA ASP A 111 0.62 10.96 10.05
C ASP A 111 1.82 11.52 9.29
N SER A 112 1.54 12.26 8.23
CA SER A 112 2.57 12.82 7.34
C SER A 112 3.50 13.80 8.06
N ARG A 113 3.04 14.48 9.12
CA ARG A 113 3.88 15.40 9.91
C ARG A 113 4.82 14.63 10.83
N GLU A 114 4.35 13.53 11.42
CA GLU A 114 5.20 12.63 12.19
C GLU A 114 6.28 12.01 11.31
N LEU A 115 5.91 11.55 10.11
CA LEU A 115 6.88 11.05 9.11
C LEU A 115 7.89 12.12 8.69
N ALA A 116 7.44 13.36 8.44
CA ALA A 116 8.34 14.48 8.13
C ALA A 116 9.32 14.76 9.27
N THR A 117 8.82 14.75 10.51
CA THR A 117 9.63 14.95 11.73
C THR A 117 10.67 13.84 11.89
N ALA A 118 10.27 12.58 11.66
CA ALA A 118 11.19 11.46 11.67
C ALA A 118 12.32 11.64 10.63
N LEU A 119 12.01 12.12 9.42
CA LEU A 119 13.05 12.38 8.42
C LEU A 119 13.95 13.57 8.74
N ASP A 120 13.46 14.61 9.41
CA ASP A 120 14.32 15.69 9.89
C ASP A 120 15.30 15.19 10.97
N ARG A 121 14.86 14.23 11.80
CA ARG A 121 15.72 13.52 12.75
C ARG A 121 16.75 12.65 12.03
N LEU A 122 16.35 11.90 11.00
CA LEU A 122 17.27 11.09 10.18
C LEU A 122 18.32 11.96 9.47
N ASP A 123 17.93 13.11 8.91
CA ASP A 123 18.86 14.05 8.30
C ASP A 123 19.90 14.58 9.30
N ARG A 124 19.47 14.85 10.54
CA ARG A 124 20.38 15.25 11.62
C ARG A 124 21.42 14.17 11.90
N VAL A 125 21.00 12.91 12.03
CA VAL A 125 21.91 11.77 12.21
C VAL A 125 22.92 11.69 11.05
N ARG A 126 22.45 11.87 9.82
CA ARG A 126 23.31 11.89 8.62
C ARG A 126 24.34 13.02 8.63
N ARG A 127 23.99 14.21 9.14
CA ARG A 127 24.89 15.37 9.21
C ARG A 127 25.85 15.31 10.41
N GLU A 128 25.38 14.85 11.56
CA GLU A 128 26.07 15.00 12.85
C GLU A 128 26.72 13.69 13.32
N GLY A 129 26.21 12.53 12.90
CA GLY A 129 26.76 11.21 13.26
C GLY A 129 26.45 10.76 14.69
N SER A 130 25.49 11.39 15.36
CA SER A 130 25.00 10.99 16.68
C SER A 130 23.75 10.13 16.56
N THR A 131 23.58 9.19 17.49
CA THR A 131 22.35 8.39 17.61
C THR A 131 21.17 9.27 17.99
N GLU A 132 19.97 8.79 17.66
CA GLU A 132 18.72 9.49 17.85
C GLU A 132 17.73 8.55 18.58
N PRO A 133 17.78 8.51 19.92
CA PRO A 133 16.98 7.57 20.71
C PRO A 133 15.48 7.64 20.40
N GLY A 134 14.83 6.48 20.28
CA GLY A 134 13.42 6.39 19.89
C GLY A 134 13.13 6.86 18.45
N PHE A 135 14.14 6.87 17.59
CA PHE A 135 13.92 6.98 16.15
C PHE A 135 13.22 5.72 15.64
N THR A 136 12.16 5.90 14.86
CA THR A 136 11.44 4.78 14.27
C THR A 136 10.78 5.21 12.96
N ILE A 137 10.67 4.26 12.04
CA ILE A 137 9.77 4.31 10.88
C ILE A 137 9.04 2.98 10.90
N GLN A 138 7.72 3.03 11.06
CA GLN A 138 6.89 1.86 11.30
C GLN A 138 7.13 0.78 10.24
N TYR A 139 7.33 -0.46 10.70
CA TYR A 139 7.55 -1.63 9.84
C TYR A 139 6.42 -1.79 8.82
N HIS A 140 5.17 -1.67 9.28
CA HIS A 140 4.02 -1.92 8.43
C HIS A 140 3.92 -0.93 7.25
N LEU A 141 4.34 0.33 7.45
CA LEU A 141 4.42 1.31 6.35
C LEU A 141 5.42 0.86 5.27
N ARG A 142 6.64 0.48 5.68
CA ARG A 142 7.69 0.03 4.76
C ARG A 142 7.27 -1.24 4.03
N TYR A 143 6.65 -2.18 4.75
CA TYR A 143 6.09 -3.41 4.20
C TYR A 143 5.03 -3.12 3.12
N LEU A 144 4.06 -2.23 3.39
CA LEU A 144 3.01 -1.91 2.41
C LEU A 144 3.56 -1.21 1.17
N LEU A 145 4.54 -0.31 1.31
CA LEU A 145 5.20 0.32 0.16
C LEU A 145 5.98 -0.71 -0.66
N GLY A 146 6.68 -1.64 -0.01
CA GLY A 146 7.34 -2.77 -0.68
C GLY A 146 6.35 -3.66 -1.44
N ALA A 147 5.25 -4.05 -0.79
CA ALA A 147 4.20 -4.85 -1.39
C ALA A 147 3.49 -4.13 -2.56
N ALA A 148 3.33 -2.81 -2.49
CA ALA A 148 2.82 -1.99 -3.60
C ALA A 148 3.80 -1.90 -4.76
N GLY A 149 5.09 -1.69 -4.47
CA GLY A 149 6.18 -1.71 -5.45
C GLY A 149 6.51 -3.10 -6.00
N GLY A 150 5.84 -4.16 -5.53
CA GLY A 150 6.09 -5.52 -5.97
C GLY A 150 7.43 -6.10 -5.52
N TRP A 151 7.99 -5.57 -4.44
CA TRP A 151 9.32 -5.91 -3.91
C TRP A 151 10.48 -5.59 -4.86
N GLU A 152 10.23 -4.76 -5.89
CA GLU A 152 11.25 -4.26 -6.81
C GLU A 152 11.98 -3.05 -6.19
N VAL A 153 12.78 -3.29 -5.15
CA VAL A 153 13.71 -2.29 -4.60
C VAL A 153 15.08 -2.51 -5.26
N PRO A 154 15.74 -1.47 -5.80
CA PRO A 154 17.07 -1.61 -6.40
C PRO A 154 18.06 -2.23 -5.40
N GLU A 155 18.92 -3.13 -5.89
CA GLU A 155 19.92 -3.82 -5.06
C GLU A 155 20.85 -2.81 -4.37
N GLU A 156 21.11 -1.67 -5.01
CA GLU A 156 21.92 -0.57 -4.49
C GLU A 156 21.28 0.19 -3.32
N ALA A 157 19.95 0.13 -3.18
CA ALA A 157 19.26 0.63 -1.99
C ALA A 157 19.38 -0.34 -0.80
N GLY A 158 20.06 -1.47 -1.01
CA GLY A 158 20.37 -2.51 -0.04
C GLY A 158 19.20 -3.45 0.18
N SER A 159 19.47 -4.75 0.08
CA SER A 159 18.61 -5.80 0.64
C SER A 159 18.83 -6.00 2.15
N GLU A 160 19.66 -5.16 2.75
CA GLU A 160 20.02 -5.20 4.17
C GLU A 160 18.88 -4.65 5.02
N ASP A 161 18.76 -5.23 6.21
CA ASP A 161 17.61 -5.13 7.10
C ASP A 161 17.36 -3.68 7.57
N ALA A 162 16.34 -3.03 7.01
CA ALA A 162 15.95 -1.68 7.40
C ALA A 162 15.59 -1.59 8.90
N ASP A 163 15.17 -2.68 9.54
CA ASP A 163 14.91 -2.70 10.98
C ASP A 163 16.24 -2.57 11.76
N LEU A 164 17.29 -3.25 11.30
CA LEU A 164 18.63 -3.10 11.87
C LEU A 164 19.16 -1.67 11.71
N TRP A 165 19.00 -1.05 10.54
CA TRP A 165 19.42 0.34 10.34
C TRP A 165 18.66 1.31 11.23
N ILE A 166 17.35 1.11 11.41
CA ILE A 166 16.53 1.91 12.33
C ILE A 166 17.04 1.74 13.76
N ALA A 167 17.29 0.51 14.21
CA ALA A 167 17.81 0.23 15.55
C ALA A 167 19.21 0.83 15.78
N GLN A 168 20.08 0.82 14.77
CA GLN A 168 21.40 1.47 14.81
C GLN A 168 21.28 2.99 14.89
N VAL A 169 20.37 3.60 14.11
CA VAL A 169 20.07 5.05 14.20
C VAL A 169 19.54 5.39 15.59
N ALA A 170 18.69 4.54 16.17
CA ALA A 170 18.18 4.71 17.53
C ALA A 170 19.24 4.49 18.62
N GLY A 171 20.39 3.88 18.28
CA GLY A 171 21.44 3.48 19.23
C GLY A 171 21.08 2.23 20.05
N GLU A 172 20.13 1.44 19.58
CA GLU A 172 19.66 0.20 20.20
C GLU A 172 20.50 -1.00 19.77
N GLU A 173 21.06 -0.95 18.56
CA GLU A 173 21.98 -1.96 18.03
C GLU A 173 23.36 -1.35 17.73
N PRO A 174 24.46 -2.08 17.95
CA PRO A 174 25.80 -1.59 17.67
C PRO A 174 26.06 -1.49 16.16
N LEU A 175 26.97 -0.59 15.80
CA LEU A 175 27.54 -0.52 14.47
C LEU A 175 28.62 -1.59 14.31
N ALA A 176 28.75 -2.14 13.10
CA ALA A 176 29.94 -2.92 12.74
C ALA A 176 31.19 -2.03 12.78
N ASP A 177 32.35 -2.61 13.11
CA ASP A 177 33.61 -1.89 13.42
C ASP A 177 34.06 -0.86 12.38
N SER A 178 33.67 -1.01 11.11
CA SER A 178 34.04 -0.11 10.00
C SER A 178 32.90 0.82 9.54
N MET A 179 31.69 0.68 10.07
CA MET A 179 30.51 1.37 9.58
C MET A 179 30.28 2.67 10.37
N ARG A 180 30.01 3.76 9.66
CA ARG A 180 29.68 5.05 10.27
C ARG A 180 28.17 5.23 10.34
N LEU A 181 27.68 5.84 11.41
CA LEU A 181 26.25 6.08 11.58
C LEU A 181 25.65 6.93 10.45
N GLN A 182 26.43 7.90 9.93
CA GLN A 182 26.02 8.71 8.79
C GLN A 182 25.78 7.88 7.52
N GLU A 183 26.55 6.79 7.36
CA GLU A 183 26.40 5.86 6.25
C GLU A 183 25.11 5.03 6.41
N VAL A 184 24.85 4.51 7.62
CA VAL A 184 23.59 3.82 7.93
C VAL A 184 22.39 4.72 7.66
N ALA A 185 22.42 5.97 8.17
CA ALA A 185 21.34 6.93 7.93
C ALA A 185 21.15 7.26 6.44
N SER A 186 22.24 7.31 5.67
CA SER A 186 22.17 7.53 4.22
C SER A 186 21.58 6.32 3.48
N ARG A 187 21.95 5.10 3.87
CA ARG A 187 21.37 3.85 3.33
C ARG A 187 19.87 3.78 3.64
N LEU A 188 19.48 4.05 4.88
CA LEU A 188 18.07 4.07 5.27
C LEU A 188 17.26 5.11 4.47
N GLN A 189 17.77 6.33 4.28
CA GLN A 189 17.09 7.31 3.44
C GLN A 189 17.00 6.86 1.97
N ALA A 190 18.06 6.28 1.41
CA ALA A 190 18.05 5.76 0.04
C ALA A 190 17.02 4.64 -0.13
N HIS A 191 16.90 3.75 0.87
CA HIS A 191 15.89 2.70 0.90
C HIS A 191 14.46 3.25 0.95
N LEU A 192 14.20 4.24 1.81
CA LEU A 192 12.90 4.90 1.88
C LEU A 192 12.54 5.61 0.57
N ASN A 193 13.50 6.29 -0.07
CA ASN A 193 13.32 6.89 -1.39
C ASN A 193 12.93 5.82 -2.42
N ALA A 194 13.66 4.71 -2.45
CA ALA A 194 13.41 3.62 -3.38
C ALA A 194 12.02 3.00 -3.21
N LEU A 195 11.57 2.79 -1.97
CA LEU A 195 10.21 2.31 -1.70
C LEU A 195 9.14 3.25 -2.27
N VAL A 196 9.30 4.56 -2.08
CA VAL A 196 8.35 5.57 -2.60
C VAL A 196 8.38 5.63 -4.12
N ASP A 197 9.56 5.61 -4.73
CA ASP A 197 9.72 5.72 -6.18
C ASP A 197 9.22 4.46 -6.91
N ALA A 198 9.33 3.29 -6.28
CA ALA A 198 8.80 2.03 -6.81
C ALA A 198 7.28 1.89 -6.65
N ALA A 199 6.67 2.55 -5.64
CA ALA A 199 5.26 2.38 -5.30
C ALA A 199 4.32 3.02 -6.36
N PRO A 200 3.58 2.21 -7.15
CA PRO A 200 2.77 2.70 -8.25
C PRO A 200 1.40 3.26 -7.79
N GLY A 201 0.63 3.78 -8.74
CA GLY A 201 -0.66 4.40 -8.45
C GLY A 201 -0.50 5.70 -7.65
N ASN A 202 -1.29 5.90 -6.61
CA ASN A 202 -1.19 7.06 -5.73
C ASN A 202 -0.33 6.82 -4.47
N TRP A 203 0.21 5.61 -4.26
CA TRP A 203 1.01 5.28 -3.07
C TRP A 203 2.22 6.18 -2.93
N GLY A 204 3.07 6.27 -3.96
CA GLY A 204 4.25 7.13 -3.94
C GLY A 204 3.92 8.63 -3.82
N THR A 205 2.73 9.06 -4.27
CA THR A 205 2.28 10.45 -4.10
C THR A 205 1.83 10.74 -2.68
N LEU A 206 1.04 9.84 -2.08
CA LEU A 206 0.52 10.00 -0.72
C LEU A 206 1.64 9.90 0.33
N PHE A 207 2.64 9.05 0.09
CA PHE A 207 3.80 8.90 0.96
C PHE A 207 5.05 9.64 0.46
N ALA A 208 4.88 10.63 -0.43
CA ALA A 208 5.98 11.42 -0.98
C ALA A 208 6.82 12.12 0.09
N VAL A 209 6.26 12.35 1.29
CA VAL A 209 6.99 12.89 2.44
C VAL A 209 8.22 12.06 2.80
N LEU A 210 8.20 10.75 2.56
CA LEU A 210 9.31 9.85 2.85
C LEU A 210 10.51 10.03 1.90
N ARG A 211 10.31 10.72 0.78
CA ARG A 211 11.32 10.92 -0.25
C ARG A 211 12.05 12.24 -0.05
N ARG A 212 13.38 12.19 0.03
CA ARG A 212 14.28 13.36 0.20
C ARG A 212 15.35 13.41 -0.88
#